data_AF-A0A8J6MYH4-F1
#
_entry.id   AF-A0A8J6MYH4-F1
#
_cell.length_a   1.000
_cell.length_b   1.000
_cell.length_c   1.000
_cell.angle_alpha   90.00
_cell.angle_beta   90.00
_cell.angle_gamma   90.00
#
_symmetry.space_group_name_H-M   'P 1'
#
loop_
_entity.id
_entity.type
_entity.pdbx_description
1 polymer ?
#
loop_
_entity_poly.entity_id
_entity_poly.type
_entity_poly.pdbx_seq_one_letter_code
_entity_poly.pdbx_strand_id
1 'polypeptide(L)'
;APPTQGPVAPPAPTAKCLAARYWNAEAVDTLLWERVKATLTRVLGKEPQLLLPGTTSCSSSDRAPLPEISRLTARCGKLEERRRKLVDLYLSEGIDRLNYDRKLEDLREEEARLNQQIAQLVQMERDNESLTRSLHNLLRMHGNEWDVFLQKVETMLETASVPLKLMIVENMVDSIHFQKELKITINYGLGADEQ
;
A
#
# COMPACT_ATOMS: atom_id res chain seq x y z
N ALA A 1 23.09 6.61 59.93
CA ALA A 1 22.35 7.27 58.84
C ALA A 1 22.97 6.86 57.52
N PRO A 2 22.21 6.33 56.55
CA PRO A 2 22.74 5.93 55.25
C PRO A 2 23.04 7.16 54.38
N PRO A 3 24.01 7.06 53.44
CA PRO A 3 24.38 8.19 52.57
C PRO A 3 23.30 8.47 51.52
N THR A 4 22.96 9.74 51.40
CA THR A 4 22.03 10.35 50.46
C THR A 4 22.48 10.07 49.02
N GLN A 5 21.69 9.30 48.25
CA GLN A 5 21.87 9.18 46.81
C GLN A 5 21.52 10.52 46.15
N GLY A 6 22.51 11.15 45.51
CA GLY A 6 22.29 12.29 44.62
C GLY A 6 21.46 11.91 43.39
N PRO A 7 20.92 12.89 42.65
CA PRO A 7 20.03 12.64 41.53
C PRO A 7 20.73 11.78 40.46
N VAL A 8 20.12 10.63 40.18
CA VAL A 8 20.52 9.70 39.11
C VAL A 8 20.41 10.44 37.78
N ALA A 9 21.56 10.72 37.16
CA ALA A 9 21.60 11.24 35.80
C ALA A 9 20.89 10.24 34.85
N PRO A 10 20.07 10.71 33.89
CA PRO A 10 19.44 9.83 32.91
C PRO A 10 20.53 9.04 32.16
N PRO A 11 20.30 7.76 31.83
CA PRO A 11 21.29 6.94 31.16
C PRO A 11 21.71 7.61 29.85
N ALA A 12 23.02 7.79 29.67
CA ALA A 12 23.60 8.31 28.44
C ALA A 12 23.06 7.51 27.24
N PRO A 13 22.61 8.17 26.16
CA PRO A 13 22.10 7.47 25.00
C PRO A 13 23.19 6.53 24.47
N THR A 14 22.87 5.24 24.44
CA THR A 14 23.77 4.22 23.91
C THR A 14 24.19 4.59 22.49
N ALA A 15 25.50 4.63 22.24
CA ALA A 15 26.13 5.08 21.00
C ALA A 15 25.67 4.33 19.73
N LYS A 16 24.82 3.30 19.84
CA LYS A 16 24.23 2.56 18.72
C LYS A 16 23.17 3.37 17.93
N CYS A 17 22.55 4.39 18.52
CA CYS A 17 21.58 5.24 17.80
C CYS A 17 22.20 6.50 17.16
N LEU A 18 23.47 6.84 17.45
CA LEU A 18 24.13 8.05 16.91
C LEU A 18 24.65 7.90 15.47
N ALA A 19 24.63 6.69 14.91
CA ALA A 19 24.97 6.42 13.52
C ALA A 19 23.75 6.38 12.59
N ALA A 20 22.58 6.86 13.05
CA ALA A 20 21.43 7.08 12.18
C ALA A 20 21.76 8.24 11.23
N ARG A 21 22.29 7.93 10.04
CA ARG A 21 22.33 8.87 8.93
C ARG A 21 20.88 9.24 8.61
N TYR A 22 20.53 10.51 8.81
CA TYR A 22 19.27 11.04 8.33
C TYR A 22 19.36 11.19 6.81
N TRP A 23 18.52 10.45 6.10
CA TRP A 23 18.35 10.59 4.67
C TRP A 23 17.23 11.59 4.41
N ASN A 24 17.37 12.44 3.39
CA ASN A 24 16.29 13.32 2.96
C ASN A 24 15.19 12.46 2.33
N ALA A 25 13.97 12.53 2.88
CA ALA A 25 12.81 11.79 2.40
C ALA A 25 12.55 12.01 0.89
N GLU A 26 12.62 13.25 0.43
CA GLU A 26 12.38 13.59 -0.98
C GLU A 26 13.45 12.98 -1.90
N ALA A 27 14.70 12.96 -1.45
CA ALA A 27 15.79 12.34 -2.20
C ALA A 27 15.65 10.81 -2.26
N VAL A 28 15.19 10.20 -1.16
CA VAL A 28 14.91 8.75 -1.11
C VAL A 28 13.75 8.40 -2.03
N ASP A 29 12.65 9.16 -1.98
CA ASP A 29 11.47 8.94 -2.80
C ASP A 29 11.82 9.05 -4.29
N THR A 30 12.60 10.07 -4.66
CA THR A 30 13.06 10.27 -6.04
C THR A 30 13.93 9.09 -6.50
N LEU A 31 14.95 8.72 -5.71
CA LEU A 31 15.84 7.61 -6.05
C LEU A 31 15.11 6.27 -6.16
N LEU A 32 14.15 6.04 -5.26
CA LEU A 32 13.34 4.85 -5.26
C LEU A 32 12.44 4.80 -6.50
N TRP A 33 11.78 5.90 -6.81
CA TRP A 33 10.90 5.99 -7.97
C TRP A 33 11.68 5.82 -9.29
N GLU A 34 12.83 6.48 -9.44
CA GLU A 34 13.71 6.30 -10.60
C GLU A 34 14.16 4.85 -10.75
N ARG A 35 14.48 4.17 -9.64
CA ARG A 35 14.91 2.77 -9.68
C ARG A 35 13.77 1.82 -10.08
N VAL A 36 12.56 2.08 -9.61
CA VAL A 36 11.35 1.32 -9.99
C VAL A 36 11.03 1.55 -11.46
N LYS A 37 11.03 2.80 -11.95
CA LYS A 37 10.84 3.14 -13.36
C LYS A 37 11.86 2.43 -14.25
N ALA A 38 13.16 2.52 -13.94
CA ALA A 38 14.22 1.88 -14.71
C ALA A 38 14.08 0.35 -14.72
N THR A 39 13.57 -0.25 -13.64
CA THR A 39 13.34 -1.69 -13.57
C THR A 39 12.11 -2.09 -14.37
N LEU A 40 11.02 -1.32 -14.32
CA LEU A 40 9.84 -1.50 -15.15
C LEU A 40 10.18 -1.43 -16.63
N THR A 41 10.89 -0.40 -17.09
CA THR A 41 11.29 -0.26 -18.49
C THR A 41 12.23 -1.38 -18.93
N ARG A 42 13.12 -1.84 -18.05
CA ARG A 42 13.99 -3.01 -18.32
C ARG A 42 13.22 -4.33 -18.41
N VAL A 43 12.26 -4.56 -17.51
CA VAL A 43 11.42 -5.78 -17.50
C VAL A 43 10.50 -5.78 -18.71
N LEU A 44 9.81 -4.67 -18.97
CA LEU A 44 9.05 -4.47 -20.22
C LEU A 44 9.93 -4.72 -21.44
N GLY A 45 11.16 -4.21 -21.42
CA GLY A 45 12.14 -4.29 -22.50
C GLY A 45 12.59 -5.69 -22.88
N LYS A 46 12.49 -6.65 -21.97
CA LYS A 46 12.88 -8.04 -22.20
C LYS A 46 11.67 -8.95 -22.34
N GLU A 47 10.67 -8.78 -21.49
CA GLU A 47 9.50 -9.64 -21.40
C GLU A 47 8.26 -8.79 -21.06
N PRO A 48 7.59 -8.17 -22.05
CA PRO A 48 6.38 -7.38 -21.82
C PRO A 48 5.21 -8.18 -21.24
N GLN A 49 5.30 -9.51 -21.31
CA GLN A 49 4.29 -10.44 -20.79
C GLN A 49 4.37 -10.59 -19.26
N LEU A 50 5.52 -10.26 -18.63
CA LEU A 50 5.72 -10.44 -17.19
C LEU A 50 5.04 -9.38 -16.31
N LEU A 51 4.77 -8.19 -16.86
CA LEU A 51 4.09 -7.11 -16.12
C LEU A 51 2.57 -7.16 -16.19
N LEU A 52 2.04 -8.15 -16.91
CA LEU A 52 0.62 -8.44 -16.96
C LEU A 52 0.37 -9.70 -16.12
N PRO A 53 0.21 -9.60 -14.79
CA PRO A 53 -0.34 -10.71 -14.04
C PRO A 53 -1.75 -10.98 -14.59
N GLY A 54 -1.90 -12.04 -15.38
CA GLY A 54 -3.20 -12.53 -15.87
C GLY A 54 -3.56 -12.20 -17.32
N THR A 55 -2.67 -12.41 -18.29
CA THR A 55 -3.10 -12.58 -19.70
C THR A 55 -3.89 -13.87 -19.95
N THR A 56 -4.01 -14.76 -18.97
CA THR A 56 -5.02 -15.82 -18.98
C THR A 56 -6.32 -15.31 -18.37
N SER A 57 -7.26 -14.96 -19.26
CA SER A 57 -8.65 -14.61 -18.96
C SER A 57 -8.88 -13.19 -18.40
N CYS A 58 -9.03 -12.25 -19.34
CA CYS A 58 -10.04 -11.20 -19.27
C CYS A 58 -11.45 -11.83 -19.16
N SER A 59 -11.80 -12.36 -17.99
CA SER A 59 -13.20 -12.43 -17.56
C SER A 59 -13.29 -11.62 -16.26
N SER A 60 -13.82 -10.42 -16.39
CA SER A 60 -13.99 -9.41 -15.34
C SER A 60 -15.04 -9.81 -14.29
N SER A 61 -15.22 -11.11 -14.00
CA SER A 61 -16.30 -11.62 -13.16
C SER A 61 -15.83 -12.43 -11.94
N ASP A 62 -14.60 -12.94 -11.91
CA ASP A 62 -14.17 -13.90 -10.88
C ASP A 62 -12.89 -13.51 -10.12
N ARG A 63 -12.37 -12.29 -10.31
CA ARG A 63 -11.26 -11.83 -9.48
C ARG A 63 -11.79 -11.54 -8.09
N ALA A 64 -11.46 -12.40 -7.13
CA ALA A 64 -11.81 -12.19 -5.74
C ALA A 64 -11.31 -10.80 -5.30
N PRO A 65 -12.14 -10.00 -4.61
CA PRO A 65 -11.71 -8.69 -4.12
C PRO A 65 -10.50 -8.89 -3.23
N LEU A 66 -9.58 -7.92 -3.26
CA LEU A 66 -8.33 -7.96 -2.47
C LEU A 66 -8.64 -8.48 -1.05
N PRO A 67 -7.83 -9.41 -0.51
CA PRO A 67 -8.10 -10.03 0.79
C PRO A 67 -8.26 -8.98 1.90
N GLU A 68 -7.62 -7.81 1.73
CA GLU A 68 -7.76 -6.66 2.60
C GLU A 68 -9.13 -5.97 2.50
N ILE A 69 -9.71 -5.80 1.30
CA ILE A 69 -11.09 -5.32 1.11
C ILE A 69 -12.08 -6.28 1.78
N SER A 70 -11.90 -7.58 1.56
CA SER A 70 -12.73 -8.61 2.19
C SER A 70 -12.66 -8.56 3.72
N ARG A 71 -11.45 -8.37 4.27
CA ARG A 71 -11.22 -8.25 5.71
C ARG A 71 -11.85 -6.99 6.30
N LEU A 72 -11.72 -5.84 5.64
CA LEU A 72 -12.32 -4.58 6.07
C LEU A 72 -13.85 -4.66 6.00
N THR A 73 -14.39 -5.26 4.95
CA THR A 73 -15.84 -5.50 4.80
C THR A 73 -16.37 -6.40 5.92
N ALA A 74 -15.67 -7.48 6.26
CA ALA A 74 -16.02 -8.33 7.39
C ALA A 74 -15.96 -7.58 8.74
N ARG A 75 -15.05 -6.61 8.87
CA ARG A 75 -14.97 -5.74 10.06
C ARG A 75 -16.16 -4.77 10.14
N CYS A 76 -16.61 -4.21 9.01
CA CYS A 76 -17.86 -3.43 8.96
C CYS A 76 -19.06 -4.27 9.40
N GLY A 77 -19.17 -5.52 8.92
CA GLY A 77 -20.25 -6.44 9.36
C GLY A 77 -20.25 -6.68 10.89
N LYS A 78 -19.07 -6.75 11.51
CA LYS A 78 -18.95 -6.85 12.98
C LYS A 78 -19.38 -5.55 13.69
N LEU A 79 -19.16 -4.38 13.10
CA LEU A 79 -19.65 -3.11 13.65
C LEU A 79 -21.17 -3.03 13.56
N GLU A 80 -21.78 -3.48 12.47
CA GLU A 80 -23.24 -3.56 12.36
C GLU A 80 -23.85 -4.48 13.42
N GLU A 81 -23.22 -5.62 13.68
CA GLU A 81 -23.66 -6.54 14.74
C GLU A 81 -23.52 -5.90 16.13
N ARG A 82 -22.44 -5.15 16.38
CA ARG A 82 -22.26 -4.37 17.62
C ARG A 82 -23.31 -3.27 17.74
N ARG A 83 -23.66 -2.60 16.65
CA ARG A 83 -24.71 -1.57 16.62
C ARG A 83 -26.07 -2.16 16.96
N ARG A 84 -26.40 -3.33 16.40
CA ARG A 84 -27.62 -4.08 16.76
C ARG A 84 -27.64 -4.44 18.24
N LYS A 85 -26.56 -5.02 18.77
CA LYS A 85 -26.44 -5.35 20.21
C LYS A 85 -26.55 -4.13 21.11
N LEU A 86 -26.02 -2.97 20.68
CA LEU A 86 -26.12 -1.72 21.43
C LEU A 86 -27.57 -1.22 21.50
N VAL A 87 -28.33 -1.34 20.41
CA VAL A 87 -29.78 -1.04 20.39
C VAL A 87 -30.53 -1.99 21.32
N ASP A 88 -30.25 -3.29 21.25
CA ASP A 88 -30.90 -4.29 22.11
C ASP A 88 -30.64 -4.00 23.60
N LEU A 89 -29.40 -3.66 23.97
CA LEU A 89 -29.02 -3.29 25.33
C LEU A 89 -29.71 -2.01 25.82
N TYR A 90 -29.94 -1.04 24.93
CA TYR A 90 -30.67 0.17 25.28
C TYR A 90 -32.17 -0.09 25.47
N LEU A 91 -32.77 -0.90 24.60
CA LEU A 91 -34.17 -1.31 24.70
C LEU A 91 -34.44 -2.18 25.94
N SER A 92 -33.44 -2.95 26.40
CA SER A 92 -33.53 -3.76 27.61
C SER A 92 -33.16 -3.01 28.91
N GLU A 93 -33.08 -1.68 28.89
CA GLU A 93 -32.65 -0.81 30.01
C GLU A 93 -31.25 -1.13 30.58
N GLY A 94 -30.41 -1.84 29.84
CA GLY A 94 -29.08 -2.25 30.29
C GLY A 94 -28.03 -1.13 30.27
N ILE A 95 -28.36 0.03 29.69
CA ILE A 95 -27.46 1.19 29.52
C ILE A 95 -28.25 2.50 29.44
N ASP A 96 -27.69 3.54 30.04
CA ASP A 96 -28.26 4.90 29.98
C ASP A 96 -28.20 5.48 28.56
N ARG A 97 -29.15 6.35 28.24
CA ARG A 97 -29.23 7.06 26.95
C ARG A 97 -27.93 7.77 26.57
N LEU A 98 -27.26 8.42 27.52
CA LEU A 98 -26.02 9.15 27.26
C LEU A 98 -24.86 8.21 26.89
N ASN A 99 -24.80 7.02 27.49
CA ASN A 99 -23.84 5.98 27.16
C ASN A 99 -24.15 5.30 25.83
N TYR A 100 -25.44 5.14 25.51
CA TYR A 100 -25.90 4.67 24.21
C TYR A 100 -25.49 5.63 23.09
N ASP A 101 -25.82 6.92 23.22
CA ASP A 101 -25.54 7.93 22.20
C ASP A 101 -24.03 8.07 21.95
N ARG A 102 -23.21 8.05 23.01
CA ARG A 102 -21.75 8.10 22.87
C ARG A 102 -21.19 6.89 22.12
N LYS A 103 -21.59 5.67 22.52
CA LYS A 103 -21.11 4.45 21.85
C LYS A 103 -21.61 4.34 20.41
N LEU A 104 -22.80 4.88 20.13
CA LEU A 104 -23.33 4.93 18.78
C LEU A 104 -22.50 5.85 17.89
N GLU A 105 -22.08 7.00 18.41
CA GLU A 105 -21.22 7.92 17.68
C GLU A 105 -19.83 7.35 17.45
N ASP A 106 -19.21 6.73 18.47
CA ASP A 106 -17.92 6.04 18.33
C ASP A 106 -17.97 4.95 17.23
N LEU A 107 -19.06 4.18 17.19
CA LEU A 107 -19.27 3.15 16.15
C LEU A 107 -19.47 3.74 14.76
N ARG A 108 -20.16 4.89 14.65
CA ARG A 108 -20.36 5.61 13.38
C ARG A 108 -19.05 6.18 12.84
N GLU A 109 -18.20 6.73 13.71
CA GLU A 109 -16.88 7.22 13.31
C GLU A 109 -15.98 6.07 12.83
N GLU A 110 -15.99 4.92 13.52
CA GLU A 110 -15.23 3.74 13.09
C GLU A 110 -15.75 3.20 11.75
N GLU A 111 -17.08 3.15 11.55
CA GLU A 111 -17.72 2.75 10.30
C GLU A 111 -17.34 3.69 9.14
N ALA A 112 -17.44 5.01 9.35
CA ALA A 112 -17.07 6.01 8.35
C ALA A 112 -15.60 5.87 7.93
N ARG A 113 -14.70 5.66 8.90
CA ARG A 113 -13.27 5.44 8.64
C ARG A 113 -13.00 4.17 7.84
N LEU A 114 -13.64 3.05 8.19
CA LEU A 114 -13.47 1.80 7.46
C LEU A 114 -14.03 1.89 6.03
N ASN A 115 -15.19 2.53 5.86
CA ASN A 115 -15.78 2.75 4.53
C ASN A 115 -14.89 3.64 3.66
N GLN A 116 -14.25 4.66 4.23
CA GLN A 116 -13.27 5.47 3.52
C GLN A 116 -12.05 4.65 3.07
N GLN A 117 -11.53 3.77 3.93
CA GLN A 117 -10.42 2.87 3.58
C GLN A 117 -10.81 1.89 2.46
N ILE A 118 -12.02 1.32 2.52
CA ILE A 118 -12.54 0.44 1.46
C ILE A 118 -12.64 1.20 0.14
N ALA A 119 -13.19 2.42 0.15
CA ALA A 119 -13.33 3.24 -1.04
C ALA A 119 -11.97 3.58 -1.68
N GLN A 120 -10.95 3.85 -0.87
CA GLN A 120 -9.58 4.08 -1.34
C GLN A 120 -9.00 2.84 -2.03
N LEU A 121 -9.12 1.67 -1.40
CA LEU A 121 -8.62 0.41 -1.98
C LEU A 121 -9.34 0.04 -3.29
N VAL A 122 -10.66 0.22 -3.33
CA VAL A 122 -11.45 -0.01 -4.56
C VAL A 122 -11.03 0.95 -5.67
N GLN A 123 -10.77 2.22 -5.35
CA GLN A 123 -10.28 3.18 -6.34
C GLN A 123 -8.88 2.80 -6.83
N MET A 124 -7.98 2.37 -5.95
CA MET A 124 -6.65 1.89 -6.33
C MET A 124 -6.73 0.67 -7.27
N GLU A 125 -7.64 -0.28 -7.02
CA GLU A 125 -7.85 -1.43 -7.89
C GLU A 125 -8.32 -1.00 -9.29
N ARG A 126 -9.29 -0.08 -9.36
CA ARG A 126 -9.77 0.48 -10.64
C ARG A 126 -8.67 1.20 -11.42
N ASP A 127 -7.87 2.00 -10.73
CA ASP A 127 -6.75 2.73 -11.33
C ASP A 127 -5.71 1.74 -11.90
N ASN A 128 -5.44 0.64 -11.17
CA ASN A 128 -4.55 -0.42 -11.62
C ASN A 128 -5.08 -1.19 -12.84
N GLU A 129 -6.37 -1.54 -12.85
CA GLU A 129 -6.99 -2.17 -14.02
C GLU A 129 -6.94 -1.26 -15.24
N SER A 130 -7.20 0.04 -15.06
CA SER A 130 -7.12 1.04 -16.13
C SER A 130 -5.70 1.15 -16.69
N LEU A 131 -4.69 1.18 -15.82
CA LEU A 131 -3.28 1.15 -16.20
C LEU A 131 -2.96 -0.11 -17.00
N THR A 132 -3.36 -1.27 -16.50
CA THR A 132 -3.12 -2.58 -17.13
C THR A 132 -3.72 -2.64 -18.54
N ARG A 133 -4.97 -2.19 -18.71
CA ARG A 133 -5.61 -2.12 -20.04
C ARG A 133 -4.90 -1.13 -20.96
N SER A 134 -4.46 0.01 -20.43
CA SER A 134 -3.74 1.02 -21.20
C SER A 134 -2.38 0.52 -21.68
N LEU A 135 -1.64 -0.18 -20.82
CA LEU A 135 -0.38 -0.86 -21.18
C LEU A 135 -0.61 -1.94 -22.23
N HIS A 136 -1.66 -2.76 -22.10
CA HIS A 136 -2.01 -3.76 -23.10
C HIS A 136 -2.31 -3.13 -24.46
N ASN A 137 -3.10 -2.06 -24.49
CA ASN A 137 -3.41 -1.33 -25.72
C ASN A 137 -2.16 -0.71 -26.35
N LEU A 138 -1.28 -0.12 -25.54
CA LEU A 138 -0.01 0.43 -26.02
C LEU A 138 0.90 -0.67 -26.60
N LEU A 139 0.99 -1.82 -25.94
CA LEU A 139 1.75 -2.96 -26.44
C LEU A 139 1.18 -3.46 -27.77
N ARG A 140 -0.16 -3.51 -27.91
CA ARG A 140 -0.82 -3.91 -29.15
C ARG A 140 -0.58 -2.92 -30.28
N MET A 141 -0.55 -1.62 -29.98
CA MET A 141 -0.43 -0.55 -30.98
C MET A 141 1.02 -0.25 -31.38
N HIS A 142 1.95 -0.36 -30.44
CA HIS A 142 3.35 0.05 -30.61
C HIS A 142 4.36 -1.06 -30.32
N GLY A 143 3.93 -2.33 -30.22
CA GLY A 143 4.84 -3.46 -29.96
C GLY A 143 5.95 -3.61 -31.01
N ASN A 144 5.77 -3.05 -32.21
CA ASN A 144 6.77 -3.03 -33.27
C ASN A 144 7.73 -1.83 -33.20
N GLU A 145 7.37 -0.78 -32.44
CA GLU A 145 8.15 0.45 -32.26
C GLU A 145 8.50 0.60 -30.77
N TRP A 146 9.45 -0.21 -30.34
CA TRP A 146 9.75 -0.43 -28.93
C TRP A 146 10.14 0.84 -28.17
N ASP A 147 10.88 1.74 -28.80
CA ASP A 147 11.27 3.02 -28.20
C ASP A 147 10.06 3.93 -27.95
N VAL A 148 9.09 3.93 -28.87
CA VAL A 148 7.83 4.70 -28.75
C VAL A 148 6.94 4.11 -27.66
N PHE A 149 6.92 2.78 -27.55
CA PHE A 149 6.22 2.10 -26.46
C PHE A 149 6.80 2.47 -25.10
N LEU A 150 8.12 2.34 -24.91
CA LEU A 150 8.79 2.66 -23.65
C LEU A 150 8.59 4.13 -23.25
N GLN A 151 8.71 5.06 -24.19
CA GLN A 151 8.50 6.49 -23.93
C GLN A 151 7.05 6.79 -23.46
N LYS A 152 6.05 6.11 -24.04
CA LYS A 152 4.65 6.28 -23.64
C LYS A 152 4.36 5.66 -22.27
N VAL A 153 4.98 4.53 -21.95
CA VAL A 153 4.87 3.93 -20.61
C VAL A 153 5.53 4.82 -19.57
N GLU A 154 6.70 5.38 -19.85
CA GLU A 154 7.37 6.30 -18.93
C GLU A 154 6.50 7.53 -18.63
N THR A 155 5.92 8.14 -19.66
CA THR A 155 4.99 9.27 -19.52
C THR A 155 3.76 8.90 -18.67
N MET A 156 3.23 7.69 -18.84
CA MET A 156 2.09 7.19 -18.07
C MET A 156 2.43 6.96 -16.60
N LEU A 157 3.64 6.47 -16.32
CA LEU A 157 4.14 6.28 -14.95
C LEU A 157 4.41 7.63 -14.26
N GLU A 158 4.92 8.63 -14.98
CA GLU A 158 5.14 9.97 -14.42
C GLU A 158 3.83 10.65 -14.01
N THR A 159 2.80 10.53 -14.84
CA THR A 159 1.47 11.12 -14.62
C THR A 159 0.56 10.29 -13.70
N ALA A 160 1.02 9.11 -13.27
CA ALA A 160 0.29 8.26 -12.33
C ALA A 160 0.00 8.97 -10.99
N SER A 161 -1.15 8.66 -10.40
CA SER A 161 -1.51 9.15 -9.07
C SER A 161 -0.55 8.61 -8.00
N VAL A 162 -0.34 9.37 -6.91
CA VAL A 162 0.54 8.95 -5.79
C VAL A 162 0.14 7.57 -5.23
N PRO A 163 -1.14 7.25 -5.01
CA PRO A 163 -1.55 5.92 -4.56
C PRO A 163 -1.14 4.81 -5.53
N LEU A 164 -1.23 5.06 -6.84
CA LEU A 164 -0.81 4.09 -7.85
C LEU A 164 0.71 3.89 -7.84
N LYS A 165 1.49 4.96 -7.68
CA LYS A 165 2.95 4.88 -7.54
C LYS A 165 3.35 4.06 -6.31
N LEU A 166 2.69 4.29 -5.17
CA LEU A 166 2.92 3.54 -3.94
C LEU A 166 2.58 2.05 -4.12
N MET A 167 1.45 1.74 -4.76
CA MET A 167 1.07 0.35 -5.05
C MET A 167 2.07 -0.34 -5.99
N ILE A 168 2.59 0.36 -7.00
CA ILE A 168 3.64 -0.17 -7.89
C ILE A 168 4.90 -0.46 -7.06
N VAL A 169 5.31 0.48 -6.21
CA VAL A 169 6.44 0.31 -5.29
C VAL A 169 6.22 -0.88 -4.37
N GLU A 170 5.08 -1.02 -3.71
CA GLU A 170 4.79 -2.13 -2.79
C GLU A 170 4.80 -3.50 -3.47
N ASN A 171 4.33 -3.57 -4.72
CA ASN A 171 4.33 -4.83 -5.47
C ASN A 171 5.70 -5.20 -6.03
N MET A 172 6.55 -4.21 -6.29
CA MET A 172 7.85 -4.42 -6.92
C MET A 172 9.01 -4.41 -5.94
N VAL A 173 8.93 -3.65 -4.85
CA VAL A 173 10.02 -3.48 -3.89
C VAL A 173 9.79 -4.42 -2.71
N ASP A 174 10.70 -5.38 -2.57
CA ASP A 174 10.68 -6.36 -1.49
C ASP A 174 11.31 -5.80 -0.21
N SER A 175 12.43 -5.08 -0.34
CA SER A 175 13.11 -4.48 0.81
C SER A 175 13.95 -3.27 0.43
N ILE A 176 14.01 -2.31 1.35
CA ILE A 176 14.86 -1.11 1.25
C ILE A 176 15.83 -1.12 2.43
N HIS A 177 17.12 -1.17 2.13
CA HIS A 177 18.18 -1.15 3.14
C HIS A 177 18.91 0.21 3.13
N PHE A 178 18.82 0.90 4.26
CA PHE A 178 19.51 2.16 4.50
C PHE A 178 20.86 1.90 5.20
N GLN A 179 21.94 1.85 4.42
CA GLN A 179 23.30 1.69 4.94
C GLN A 179 24.17 2.92 4.57
N LYS A 180 25.38 2.70 4.01
CA LYS A 180 26.19 3.77 3.40
C LYS A 180 25.61 4.25 2.06
N GLU A 181 24.90 3.36 1.37
CA GLU A 181 24.18 3.55 0.12
C GLU A 181 22.74 3.02 0.28
N LEU A 182 21.82 3.54 -0.54
CA LEU A 182 20.43 3.07 -0.60
C LEU A 182 20.38 1.80 -1.45
N LYS A 183 20.19 0.64 -0.83
CA LYS A 183 20.03 -0.63 -1.55
C LYS A 183 18.55 -1.00 -1.61
N ILE A 184 18.00 -1.03 -2.82
CA ILE A 184 16.60 -1.38 -3.09
C ILE A 184 16.59 -2.77 -3.72
N THR A 185 15.95 -3.73 -3.04
CA THR A 185 15.70 -5.07 -3.56
C THR A 185 14.34 -5.05 -4.25
N ILE A 186 14.33 -5.31 -5.55
CA ILE A 186 13.11 -5.35 -6.36
C ILE A 186 12.80 -6.81 -6.66
N ASN A 187 11.63 -7.28 -6.24
CA ASN A 187 11.09 -8.60 -6.52
C ASN A 187 10.00 -8.47 -7.58
N TYR A 188 10.15 -9.21 -8.67
CA TYR A 188 9.27 -9.14 -9.82
C TYR A 188 8.64 -10.51 -10.09
N GLY A 189 8.11 -11.17 -9.06
CA GLY A 189 7.24 -12.36 -9.18
C GLY A 189 7.82 -13.54 -9.98
N LEU A 190 9.07 -13.48 -10.38
CA LEU A 190 9.82 -14.58 -10.94
C LEU A 190 10.27 -15.39 -9.73
N GLY A 191 9.79 -16.63 -9.67
CA GLY A 191 10.43 -17.66 -8.87
C GLY A 191 11.94 -17.53 -9.05
N ALA A 192 12.65 -17.72 -7.94
CA ALA A 192 14.05 -18.06 -7.97
C ALA A 192 14.31 -19.06 -9.10
N ASP A 193 15.14 -18.67 -10.07
CA ASP A 193 15.80 -19.44 -11.13
C ASP A 193 16.14 -18.42 -12.24
N GLU A 194 17.37 -18.07 -12.63
CA GLU A 194 18.70 -18.65 -12.50
C GLU A 194 19.77 -17.52 -12.58
N GLN A 195 20.84 -17.71 -11.81
CA GLN A 195 22.27 -17.37 -12.05
C GLN A 195 22.71 -15.95 -12.46
#